data_AF-U4PWV5-F1
#
_entry.id   AF-U4PWV5-F1
#
_cell.length_a   1.000
_cell.length_b   1.000
_cell.length_c   1.000
_cell.angle_alpha   90.00
_cell.angle_beta   90.00
_cell.angle_gamma   90.00
#
_symmetry.space_group_name_H-M   'P 1'
#
loop_
_entity.id
_entity.type
_entity.pdbx_description
1 polymer ?
#
loop_
_entity_poly.entity_id
_entity_poly.type
_entity_poly.pdbx_seq_one_letter_code
_entity_poly.pdbx_strand_id
1 'polypeptide(L)'
;MRILDEAVIPELPNYYRGKVRENYDLPDGNRIIISTDRLSAFDRILTCIPYKGQVLTQTARYWFELTKDICPNHVVEYPDPNVVIGKRLEILPVEVVVRGYLAGTTGTSILTLYKKGERQMYGMSLPDGMKDNQVLPEPVITPTSKAFDGGHDEPLTPSEIVEKKLLTQEQWNVLSHYALALFKRGQEIAARQGLILVDTKYEFGTDENGTIILADEIHTPDSSRYWMADSYEESFRNGTRPASFDKDFVRAWVAERCDPYKDEVPEIPQDLVLQTSKVYIDAYERITGQSFVPDDSGETPLARVRRNLERFFPGV
;
A
#
# COMPACT_ATOMS: atom_id res chain seq x y z
N MET A 1 -14.90 0.91 -21.11
CA MET A 1 -13.60 0.56 -20.49
C MET A 1 -13.79 -0.75 -19.73
N ARG A 2 -12.79 -1.64 -19.68
CA ARG A 2 -12.86 -2.84 -18.84
C ARG A 2 -12.49 -2.44 -17.42
N ILE A 3 -13.48 -2.42 -16.53
CA ILE A 3 -13.36 -1.95 -15.15
C ILE A 3 -13.93 -3.02 -14.24
N LEU A 4 -13.24 -3.28 -13.13
CA LEU A 4 -13.77 -4.02 -11.99
C LEU A 4 -14.10 -3.03 -10.86
N ASP A 5 -15.30 -2.46 -10.89
CA ASP A 5 -15.76 -1.46 -9.92
C ASP A 5 -16.25 -2.10 -8.62
N GLU A 6 -16.95 -3.23 -8.72
CA GLU A 6 -17.35 -4.10 -7.63
C GLU A 6 -17.08 -5.57 -7.96
N ALA A 7 -16.78 -6.37 -6.94
CA ALA A 7 -16.54 -7.80 -7.09
C ALA A 7 -17.40 -8.62 -6.14
N VAL A 8 -18.71 -8.33 -6.13
CA VAL A 8 -19.69 -9.09 -5.33
C VAL A 8 -20.02 -10.41 -6.04
N ILE A 9 -19.59 -11.53 -5.47
CA ILE A 9 -19.85 -12.90 -5.93
C ILE A 9 -20.72 -13.61 -4.88
N PRO A 10 -22.05 -13.74 -5.11
CA PRO A 10 -23.00 -14.25 -4.12
C PRO A 10 -22.76 -15.68 -3.64
N GLU A 11 -22.06 -16.48 -4.43
CA GLU A 11 -21.72 -17.88 -4.11
C GLU A 11 -20.68 -17.96 -2.99
N LEU A 12 -19.82 -16.95 -2.86
CA LEU A 12 -18.74 -16.96 -1.90
C LEU A 12 -19.22 -16.53 -0.50
N PRO A 13 -18.74 -17.17 0.58
CA PRO A 13 -19.22 -16.91 1.94
C PRO A 13 -18.57 -15.67 2.56
N ASN A 14 -19.20 -15.16 3.63
CA ASN A 14 -18.60 -14.19 4.57
C ASN A 14 -18.01 -12.95 3.89
N TYR A 15 -18.76 -12.38 2.94
CA TYR A 15 -18.37 -11.17 2.24
C TYR A 15 -18.18 -9.98 3.17
N TYR A 16 -17.09 -9.24 2.99
CA TYR A 16 -16.98 -7.87 3.50
C TYR A 16 -16.28 -6.94 2.51
N ARG A 17 -16.79 -5.71 2.44
CA ARG A 17 -16.33 -4.65 1.54
C ARG A 17 -15.26 -3.79 2.19
N GLY A 18 -14.07 -3.76 1.61
CA GLY A 18 -13.03 -2.78 1.92
C GLY A 18 -13.10 -1.56 0.99
N LYS A 19 -12.28 -0.53 1.29
CA LYS A 19 -12.21 0.70 0.45
C LYS A 19 -11.96 0.36 -1.02
N VAL A 20 -10.93 -0.43 -1.31
CA VAL A 20 -10.52 -0.78 -2.70
C VAL A 20 -10.42 -2.29 -2.95
N ARG A 21 -10.77 -3.11 -1.97
CA ARG A 21 -10.71 -4.58 -2.03
C ARG A 21 -12.03 -5.20 -1.58
N GLU A 22 -12.47 -6.24 -2.27
CA GLU A 22 -13.53 -7.13 -1.80
C GLU A 22 -12.93 -8.38 -1.18
N ASN A 23 -13.54 -8.89 -0.12
CA ASN A 23 -12.96 -9.98 0.64
C ASN A 23 -14.02 -11.03 1.00
N TYR A 24 -13.59 -12.29 1.03
CA TYR A 24 -14.42 -13.44 1.41
C TYR A 24 -13.64 -14.37 2.34
N ASP A 25 -14.15 -14.58 3.54
CA ASP A 25 -13.56 -15.54 4.49
C ASP A 25 -14.02 -16.96 4.18
N LEU A 26 -13.07 -17.81 3.81
CA LEU A 26 -13.31 -19.20 3.49
C LEU A 26 -13.35 -20.07 4.76
N PRO A 27 -14.10 -21.19 4.75
CA PRO A 27 -14.22 -22.08 5.91
C PRO A 27 -12.90 -22.76 6.32
N ASP A 28 -11.93 -22.85 5.41
CA ASP A 28 -10.62 -23.49 5.61
C ASP A 28 -9.60 -22.58 6.30
N GLY A 29 -10.01 -21.37 6.72
CA GLY A 29 -9.13 -20.39 7.35
C GLY A 29 -8.38 -19.48 6.36
N ASN A 30 -8.61 -19.62 5.05
CA ASN A 30 -8.11 -18.69 4.05
C ASN A 30 -9.10 -17.54 3.79
N ARG A 31 -8.63 -16.53 3.06
CA ARG A 31 -9.37 -15.36 2.62
C ARG A 31 -9.09 -15.11 1.14
N ILE A 32 -10.15 -14.92 0.37
CA ILE A 32 -10.06 -14.36 -0.98
C ILE A 32 -9.97 -12.84 -0.83
N ILE A 33 -8.97 -12.22 -1.44
CA ILE A 33 -8.79 -10.78 -1.51
C ILE A 33 -8.81 -10.37 -2.98
N ILE A 34 -9.82 -9.60 -3.38
CA ILE A 34 -10.00 -9.14 -4.77
C ILE A 34 -9.72 -7.64 -4.82
N SER A 35 -8.61 -7.26 -5.45
CA SER A 35 -8.27 -5.85 -5.70
C SER A 35 -9.14 -5.31 -6.82
N THR A 36 -9.97 -4.30 -6.50
CA THR A 36 -10.82 -3.63 -7.48
C THR A 36 -10.07 -2.48 -8.16
N ASP A 37 -10.67 -1.92 -9.21
CA ASP A 37 -10.15 -0.76 -9.92
C ASP A 37 -10.50 0.56 -9.21
N ARG A 38 -11.15 0.52 -8.05
CA ARG A 38 -11.53 1.71 -7.29
C ARG A 38 -10.30 2.53 -6.88
N LEU A 39 -10.43 3.84 -7.09
CA LEU A 39 -9.52 4.86 -6.57
C LEU A 39 -10.23 5.63 -5.46
N SER A 40 -9.66 5.58 -4.26
CA SER A 40 -10.17 6.31 -3.10
C SER A 40 -9.26 7.49 -2.74
N ALA A 41 -9.86 8.63 -2.43
CA ALA A 41 -9.21 9.75 -1.76
C ALA A 41 -10.27 10.56 -1.01
N PHE A 42 -9.84 11.38 -0.03
CA PHE A 42 -10.75 12.17 0.81
C PHE A 42 -11.83 11.31 1.50
N ASP A 43 -11.44 10.11 1.94
CA ASP A 43 -12.30 9.12 2.59
C ASP A 43 -13.54 8.67 1.81
N ARG A 44 -13.51 8.82 0.48
CA ARG A 44 -14.54 8.31 -0.44
C ARG A 44 -13.94 7.69 -1.69
N ILE A 45 -14.76 6.94 -2.41
CA ILE A 45 -14.41 6.44 -3.75
C ILE A 45 -14.66 7.57 -4.75
N LEU A 46 -13.66 7.91 -5.55
CA LEU A 46 -13.75 8.99 -6.53
C LEU A 46 -14.17 8.49 -7.91
N THR A 47 -13.53 7.42 -8.37
CA THR A 47 -13.75 6.80 -9.69
C THR A 47 -13.10 5.42 -9.73
N CYS A 48 -13.13 4.76 -10.88
CA CYS A 48 -12.38 3.53 -11.15
C CYS A 48 -11.31 3.76 -12.22
N ILE A 49 -10.12 3.23 -11.97
CA ILE A 49 -8.96 3.31 -12.86
C ILE A 49 -8.74 1.94 -13.51
N PRO A 50 -8.96 1.79 -14.82
CA PRO A 50 -8.78 0.52 -15.51
C PRO A 50 -7.43 -0.13 -15.19
N TYR A 51 -7.46 -1.43 -14.92
CA TYR A 51 -6.30 -2.28 -14.61
C TYR A 51 -5.58 -1.97 -13.29
N LYS A 52 -6.02 -1.00 -12.50
CA LYS A 52 -5.40 -0.68 -11.20
C LYS A 52 -5.35 -1.90 -10.29
N GLY A 53 -6.43 -2.67 -10.19
CA GLY A 53 -6.48 -3.86 -9.35
C GLY A 53 -5.48 -4.93 -9.80
N GLN A 54 -5.33 -5.14 -11.11
CA GLN A 54 -4.36 -6.07 -11.68
C GLN A 54 -2.92 -5.63 -11.41
N VAL A 55 -2.63 -4.34 -11.64
CA VAL A 55 -1.31 -3.74 -11.40
C VAL A 55 -0.89 -3.92 -9.94
N LEU A 56 -1.78 -3.58 -8.99
CA LEU A 56 -1.45 -3.63 -7.57
C LEU A 56 -1.23 -5.06 -7.09
N THR A 57 -2.13 -5.97 -7.44
CA THR A 57 -2.00 -7.39 -7.07
C THR A 57 -0.73 -8.02 -7.66
N GLN A 58 -0.41 -7.74 -8.93
CA GLN A 58 0.80 -8.28 -9.57
C GLN A 58 2.09 -7.64 -9.04
N THR A 59 2.06 -6.35 -8.69
CA THR A 59 3.20 -5.69 -8.02
C THR A 59 3.43 -6.31 -6.65
N ALA A 60 2.38 -6.49 -5.85
CA ALA A 60 2.49 -7.14 -4.55
C ALA A 60 3.01 -8.58 -4.68
N ARG A 61 2.52 -9.35 -5.67
CA ARG A 61 3.03 -10.68 -5.99
C ARG A 61 4.54 -10.70 -6.26
N TYR A 62 5.02 -9.79 -7.12
CA TYR A 62 6.44 -9.68 -7.43
C TYR A 62 7.29 -9.53 -6.15
N TRP A 63 6.85 -8.68 -5.23
CA TRP A 63 7.57 -8.45 -3.98
C TRP A 63 7.45 -9.61 -2.99
N PHE A 64 6.25 -10.16 -2.79
CA PHE A 64 6.06 -11.33 -1.91
C PHE A 64 6.97 -12.50 -2.31
N GLU A 65 7.12 -12.76 -3.62
CA GLU A 65 8.00 -13.82 -4.11
C GLU A 65 9.49 -13.52 -3.89
N LEU A 66 9.89 -12.26 -4.05
CA LEU A 66 11.28 -11.82 -3.91
C LEU A 66 11.74 -11.63 -2.46
N THR A 67 10.80 -11.56 -1.51
CA THR A 67 11.10 -11.35 -0.09
C THR A 67 10.71 -12.53 0.79
N LYS A 68 10.30 -13.66 0.23
CA LYS A 68 9.93 -14.86 1.00
C LYS A 68 11.07 -15.44 1.85
N ASP A 69 12.31 -15.12 1.52
CA ASP A 69 13.50 -15.48 2.30
C ASP A 69 13.68 -14.61 3.56
N ILE A 70 13.01 -13.46 3.63
CA ILE A 70 13.12 -12.49 4.73
C ILE A 70 12.10 -12.79 5.83
N CYS A 71 10.84 -12.96 5.45
CA CYS A 71 9.76 -13.28 6.38
C CYS A 71 8.65 -14.08 5.70
N PRO A 72 7.88 -14.87 6.48
CA PRO A 72 6.67 -15.49 5.96
C PRO A 72 5.63 -14.42 5.61
N ASN A 73 4.86 -14.68 4.56
CA ASN A 73 3.76 -13.82 4.13
C ASN A 73 2.46 -14.61 4.01
N HIS A 74 1.33 -13.90 3.94
CA HIS A 74 0.02 -14.54 4.01
C HIS A 74 -0.37 -15.29 2.72
N VAL A 75 0.37 -15.15 1.62
CA VAL A 75 -0.06 -15.61 0.30
C VAL A 75 -0.08 -17.13 0.25
N VAL A 76 -1.16 -17.68 -0.29
CA VAL A 76 -1.29 -19.09 -0.68
C VAL A 76 -1.19 -19.24 -2.19
N GLU A 77 -1.96 -18.47 -2.96
CA GLU A 77 -1.94 -18.52 -4.43
C GLU A 77 -2.63 -17.30 -5.10
N TYR A 78 -2.54 -17.24 -6.44
CA TYR A 78 -3.05 -16.16 -7.28
C TYR A 78 -3.92 -16.73 -8.43
N PRO A 79 -5.21 -17.01 -8.20
CA PRO A 79 -6.08 -17.62 -9.22
C PRO A 79 -6.46 -16.66 -10.36
N ASP A 80 -6.31 -15.36 -10.16
CA ASP A 80 -6.62 -14.32 -11.14
C ASP A 80 -5.67 -13.11 -10.94
N PRO A 81 -5.36 -12.32 -11.98
CA PRO A 81 -4.52 -11.12 -11.85
C PRO A 81 -5.01 -10.08 -10.84
N ASN A 82 -6.29 -10.07 -10.47
CA ASN A 82 -6.85 -9.22 -9.42
C ASN A 82 -6.88 -9.88 -8.03
N VAL A 83 -6.57 -11.18 -7.92
CA VAL A 83 -6.91 -11.98 -6.73
C VAL A 83 -5.69 -12.55 -6.02
N VAL A 84 -5.70 -12.42 -4.69
CA VAL A 84 -4.82 -13.15 -3.77
C VAL A 84 -5.68 -14.06 -2.91
N ILE A 85 -5.33 -15.34 -2.83
CA ILE A 85 -5.77 -16.22 -1.74
C ILE A 85 -4.72 -16.11 -0.66
N GLY A 86 -5.11 -15.63 0.52
CA GLY A 86 -4.20 -15.49 1.66
C GLY A 86 -4.72 -16.19 2.90
N LYS A 87 -3.82 -16.63 3.78
CA LYS A 87 -4.18 -17.09 5.13
C LYS A 87 -4.87 -15.96 5.88
N ARG A 88 -5.97 -16.27 6.58
CA ARG A 88 -6.58 -15.31 7.50
C ARG A 88 -5.67 -15.18 8.72
N LEU A 89 -5.38 -13.93 9.08
CA LEU A 89 -4.50 -13.60 10.21
C LEU A 89 -5.27 -12.77 11.23
N GLU A 90 -4.82 -12.84 12.48
CA GLU A 90 -5.15 -11.84 13.48
C GLU A 90 -4.25 -10.62 13.25
N ILE A 91 -4.79 -9.54 12.69
CA ILE A 91 -4.01 -8.37 12.31
C ILE A 91 -3.51 -7.62 13.55
N LEU A 92 -2.21 -7.33 13.57
CA LEU A 92 -1.59 -6.58 14.65
C LEU A 92 -2.05 -5.11 14.62
N PRO A 93 -2.35 -4.50 15.77
CA PRO A 93 -2.98 -3.16 15.84
C PRO A 93 -1.99 -2.00 15.69
N VAL A 94 -0.94 -2.19 14.89
CA VAL A 94 0.13 -1.20 14.64
C VAL A 94 0.43 -1.15 13.15
N GLU A 95 0.29 0.02 12.54
CA GLU A 95 0.77 0.25 11.18
C GLU A 95 2.27 0.55 11.21
N VAL A 96 3.05 -0.11 10.34
CA VAL A 96 4.50 -0.01 10.34
C VAL A 96 4.95 0.72 9.09
N VAL A 97 5.23 2.02 9.22
CA VAL A 97 5.79 2.81 8.12
C VAL A 97 7.31 2.88 8.28
N VAL A 98 8.05 2.41 7.29
CA VAL A 98 9.51 2.55 7.23
C VAL A 98 9.87 3.68 6.27
N ARG A 99 10.79 4.56 6.69
CA ARG A 99 11.17 5.76 5.94
C ARG A 99 12.68 5.84 5.77
N GLY A 100 13.13 6.09 4.55
CA GLY A 100 14.53 6.37 4.23
C GLY A 100 14.83 7.85 4.01
N TYR A 101 13.81 8.70 3.92
CA TYR A 101 13.95 10.12 3.59
C TYR A 101 13.00 10.99 4.43
N LEU A 102 13.40 12.24 4.70
CA LEU A 102 12.56 13.27 5.30
C LEU A 102 11.51 13.76 4.29
N ALA A 103 10.46 12.96 4.14
CA ALA A 103 9.40 13.15 3.16
C ALA A 103 8.01 12.84 3.74
N GLY A 104 6.98 13.14 2.94
CA GLY A 104 5.57 12.88 3.24
C GLY A 104 4.75 14.15 3.45
N THR A 105 3.43 13.99 3.33
CA THR A 105 2.46 15.10 3.37
C THR A 105 1.37 14.88 4.40
N THR A 106 1.29 13.69 5.03
CA THR A 106 0.31 13.40 6.06
C THR A 106 0.66 14.14 7.35
N GLY A 107 -0.35 14.33 8.23
CA GLY A 107 -0.14 14.95 9.55
C GLY A 107 0.87 14.21 10.42
N THR A 108 0.98 12.90 10.24
CA THR A 108 1.92 11.99 10.91
C THR A 108 3.28 11.88 10.21
N SER A 109 3.46 12.38 8.98
CA SER A 109 4.74 12.24 8.30
C SER A 109 5.85 13.03 8.99
N ILE A 110 7.07 12.49 8.97
CA ILE A 110 8.22 13.11 9.64
C ILE A 110 8.56 14.48 9.07
N LEU A 111 8.32 14.72 7.77
CA LEU A 111 8.52 16.05 7.17
C LEU A 111 7.53 17.08 7.75
N THR A 112 6.26 16.72 7.86
CA THR A 112 5.23 17.61 8.43
C THR A 112 5.53 17.97 9.89
N LEU A 113 5.88 16.98 10.72
CA LEU A 113 6.25 17.21 12.13
C LEU A 113 7.53 18.05 12.23
N TYR A 114 8.54 17.74 11.42
CA TYR A 114 9.80 18.48 11.40
C TYR A 114 9.62 19.96 11.03
N LYS A 115 8.75 20.25 10.05
CA LYS A 115 8.37 21.62 9.67
C LYS A 115 7.61 22.38 10.75
N LYS A 116 6.91 21.68 11.65
CA LYS A 116 6.28 22.28 12.83
C LYS A 116 7.26 22.60 13.96
N GLY A 117 8.55 22.26 13.78
CA GLY A 117 9.59 22.46 14.78
C GLY A 117 9.82 21.25 15.68
N GLU A 118 9.14 20.12 15.44
CA GLU A 118 9.33 18.89 16.22
C GLU A 118 10.65 18.22 15.79
N ARG A 119 11.44 17.78 16.78
CA ARG A 119 12.68 17.01 16.57
C ARG A 119 12.62 15.64 17.21
N GLN A 120 11.92 15.54 18.34
CA GLN A 120 11.63 14.28 19.01
C GLN A 120 10.28 13.76 18.54
N MET A 121 10.27 12.61 17.88
CA MET A 121 9.08 11.98 17.32
C MET A 121 9.32 10.49 17.20
N TYR A 122 8.30 9.65 17.35
CA TYR A 122 8.42 8.18 17.20
C TYR A 122 9.51 7.51 18.05
N GLY A 123 9.95 8.15 19.15
CA GLY A 123 11.06 7.66 19.99
C GLY A 123 12.45 7.91 19.43
N MET A 124 12.57 8.71 18.36
CA MET A 124 13.84 9.14 17.76
C MET A 124 14.01 10.66 17.82
N SER A 125 15.24 11.14 17.65
CA SER A 125 15.56 12.55 17.51
C SER A 125 16.18 12.81 16.13
N LEU A 126 15.61 13.75 15.39
CA LEU A 126 16.19 14.25 14.14
C LEU A 126 17.07 15.48 14.40
N PRO A 127 18.22 15.62 13.72
CA PRO A 127 19.06 16.80 13.86
C PRO A 127 18.40 18.06 13.28
N ASP A 128 18.83 19.24 13.75
CA ASP A 128 18.44 20.50 13.14
C ASP A 128 19.05 20.70 11.74
N GLY A 129 18.45 21.62 10.97
CA GLY A 129 18.95 22.02 9.65
C GLY A 129 18.70 21.01 8.52
N MET A 130 18.01 19.90 8.78
CA MET A 130 17.58 19.00 7.71
C MET A 130 16.65 19.69 6.73
N LYS A 131 16.74 19.29 5.46
CA LYS A 131 15.96 19.81 4.34
C LYS A 131 14.91 18.81 3.87
N ASP A 132 13.85 19.32 3.24
CA ASP A 132 12.87 18.52 2.52
C ASP A 132 13.57 17.50 1.60
N ASN A 133 13.07 16.26 1.59
CA ASN A 133 13.57 15.16 0.76
C ASN A 133 15.01 14.70 1.08
N GLN A 134 15.59 15.15 2.19
CA GLN A 134 16.91 14.70 2.62
C GLN A 134 16.89 13.22 3.00
N VAL A 135 17.89 12.46 2.54
CA VAL A 135 18.12 11.08 2.98
C VAL A 135 18.37 11.03 4.50
N LEU A 136 17.76 10.06 5.17
CA LEU A 136 18.02 9.82 6.59
C LEU A 136 19.33 9.03 6.75
N PRO A 137 20.07 9.22 7.87
CA PRO A 137 21.30 8.45 8.11
C PRO A 137 21.08 6.93 8.09
N GLU A 138 19.92 6.49 8.58
CA GLU A 138 19.44 5.12 8.50
C GLU A 138 17.91 5.12 8.32
N PRO A 139 17.32 4.07 7.71
CA PRO A 139 15.88 3.94 7.67
C PRO A 139 15.28 3.84 9.07
N VAL A 140 14.18 4.55 9.30
CA VAL A 140 13.50 4.62 10.59
C VAL A 140 12.09 4.07 10.49
N ILE A 141 11.60 3.48 11.58
CA ILE A 141 10.21 3.04 11.71
C ILE A 141 9.41 4.14 12.41
N THR A 142 8.30 4.54 11.81
CA THR A 142 7.37 5.51 12.38
C THR A 142 6.01 4.83 12.56
N PRO A 143 5.82 4.08 13.66
CA PRO A 143 4.61 3.31 13.84
C PRO A 143 3.43 4.21 14.22
N THR A 144 2.24 3.84 13.78
CA THR A 144 1.00 4.49 14.20
C THR A 144 0.00 3.48 14.73
N SER A 145 -0.89 3.92 15.61
CA SER A 145 -2.04 3.10 16.03
C SER A 145 -2.95 2.85 14.83
N LYS A 146 -3.62 1.70 14.81
CA LYS A 146 -4.70 1.44 13.84
C LYS A 146 -6.02 1.85 14.47
N ALA A 147 -6.63 2.94 13.99
CA ALA A 147 -7.94 3.35 14.50
C ALA A 147 -9.04 2.40 13.97
N PHE A 148 -9.71 1.66 14.87
CA PHE A 148 -10.75 0.70 14.49
C PHE A 148 -12.07 1.37 14.04
N ASP A 149 -12.36 2.60 14.51
CA ASP A 149 -13.67 3.26 14.35
C ASP A 149 -13.60 4.67 13.73
N GLY A 150 -12.83 4.85 12.64
CA GLY A 150 -12.80 6.12 11.90
C GLY A 150 -12.09 7.28 12.60
N GLY A 151 -11.37 7.01 13.69
CA GLY A 151 -10.37 7.94 14.25
C GLY A 151 -9.16 8.09 13.31
N HIS A 152 -8.33 9.09 13.58
CA HIS A 152 -7.05 9.26 12.87
C HIS A 152 -5.97 8.41 13.53
N ASP A 153 -5.10 7.81 12.71
CA ASP A 153 -3.93 7.08 13.21
C ASP A 153 -3.00 8.04 13.98
N GLU A 154 -2.59 7.64 15.18
CA GLU A 154 -1.75 8.46 16.04
C GLU A 154 -0.30 7.96 16.06
N PRO A 155 0.71 8.85 16.09
CA PRO A 155 2.10 8.45 16.29
C PRO A 155 2.31 7.63 17.56
N LEU A 156 3.10 6.56 17.47
CA LEU A 156 3.51 5.75 18.60
C LEU A 156 5.03 5.70 18.71
N THR A 157 5.54 5.61 19.93
CA THR A 157 6.92 5.18 20.19
C THR A 157 7.01 3.67 20.43
N PRO A 158 8.18 3.04 20.21
CA PRO A 158 8.39 1.64 20.56
C PRO A 158 8.02 1.29 22.01
N SER A 159 8.35 2.18 22.96
CA SER A 159 8.00 1.99 24.37
C SER A 159 6.49 2.03 24.59
N GLU A 160 5.78 2.99 23.99
CA GLU A 160 4.32 3.07 24.10
C GLU A 160 3.61 1.86 23.52
N ILE A 161 4.13 1.27 22.44
CA ILE A 161 3.56 0.03 21.86
C ILE A 161 3.53 -1.09 22.89
N VAL A 162 4.62 -1.25 23.66
CA VAL A 162 4.74 -2.29 24.69
C VAL A 162 3.95 -1.91 25.95
N GLU A 163 4.05 -0.66 26.40
CA GLU A 163 3.35 -0.16 27.59
C GLU A 163 1.83 -0.23 27.44
N LYS A 164 1.31 0.13 26.25
CA LYS A 164 -0.12 0.03 25.90
C LYS A 164 -0.55 -1.40 25.57
N LYS A 165 0.36 -2.38 25.63
CA LYS A 165 0.12 -3.80 25.28
C LYS A 165 -0.45 -3.99 23.88
N LEU A 166 -0.07 -3.12 22.94
CA LEU A 166 -0.41 -3.28 21.53
C LEU A 166 0.38 -4.43 20.93
N LEU A 167 1.64 -4.59 21.34
CA LEU A 167 2.51 -5.72 21.02
C LEU A 167 3.38 -6.08 22.23
N THR A 168 3.83 -7.32 22.32
CA THR A 168 4.93 -7.69 23.22
C THR A 168 6.26 -7.13 22.69
N GLN A 169 7.27 -7.04 23.56
CA GLN A 169 8.62 -6.65 23.14
C GLN A 169 9.20 -7.58 22.07
N GLU A 170 8.94 -8.89 22.19
CA GLU A 170 9.38 -9.89 21.22
C GLU A 170 8.70 -9.68 19.86
N GLN A 171 7.38 -9.46 19.85
CA GLN A 171 6.65 -9.17 18.63
C GLN A 171 7.18 -7.90 17.95
N TRP A 172 7.39 -6.83 18.71
CA TRP A 172 7.94 -5.58 18.18
C TRP A 172 9.33 -5.78 17.57
N ASN A 173 10.21 -6.55 18.22
CA ASN A 173 11.56 -6.82 17.72
C ASN A 173 11.52 -7.58 16.39
N VAL A 174 10.71 -8.62 16.29
CA VAL A 174 10.57 -9.45 15.08
C VAL A 174 9.98 -8.64 13.93
N LEU A 175 8.87 -7.96 14.16
CA LEU A 175 8.21 -7.13 13.15
C LEU A 175 9.09 -5.97 12.69
N SER A 176 9.82 -5.32 13.59
CA SER A 176 10.74 -4.23 13.25
C SER A 176 11.90 -4.74 12.39
N HIS A 177 12.44 -5.91 12.74
CA HIS A 177 13.49 -6.57 11.95
C HIS A 177 12.99 -6.88 10.54
N TYR A 178 11.82 -7.48 10.40
CA TYR A 178 11.22 -7.76 9.09
C TYR A 178 10.97 -6.49 8.28
N ALA A 179 10.34 -5.47 8.87
CA ALA A 179 10.02 -4.23 8.17
C ALA A 179 11.27 -3.53 7.61
N LEU A 180 12.36 -3.46 8.40
CA LEU A 180 13.63 -2.87 7.97
C LEU A 180 14.32 -3.72 6.91
N ALA A 181 14.33 -5.06 7.06
CA ALA A 181 14.93 -5.97 6.08
C ALA A 181 14.19 -5.94 4.73
N LEU A 182 12.86 -5.95 4.77
CA LEU A 182 12.00 -5.77 3.59
C LEU A 182 12.29 -4.43 2.92
N PHE A 183 12.36 -3.34 3.69
CA PHE A 183 12.59 -2.01 3.15
C PHE A 183 13.95 -1.91 2.47
N LYS A 184 14.99 -2.46 3.10
CA LYS A 184 16.34 -2.54 2.52
C LYS A 184 16.34 -3.30 1.19
N ARG A 185 15.73 -4.50 1.13
CA ARG A 185 15.62 -5.27 -0.13
C ARG A 185 14.85 -4.50 -1.20
N GLY A 186 13.78 -3.80 -0.79
CA GLY A 186 13.01 -2.91 -1.65
C GLY A 186 13.85 -1.77 -2.24
N GLN A 187 14.66 -1.11 -1.41
CA GLN A 187 15.58 -0.06 -1.85
C GLN A 187 16.64 -0.58 -2.83
N GLU A 188 17.24 -1.73 -2.54
CA GLU A 188 18.27 -2.35 -3.39
C GLU A 188 17.73 -2.69 -4.78
N ILE A 189 16.51 -3.22 -4.86
CA ILE A 189 15.89 -3.60 -6.13
C ILE A 189 15.36 -2.37 -6.88
N ALA A 190 14.72 -1.42 -6.18
CA ALA A 190 14.27 -0.16 -6.77
C ALA A 190 15.43 0.61 -7.40
N ALA A 191 16.58 0.68 -6.72
CA ALA A 191 17.78 1.36 -7.22
C ALA A 191 18.28 0.76 -8.55
N ARG A 192 18.20 -0.57 -8.72
CA ARG A 192 18.57 -1.24 -9.99
C ARG A 192 17.65 -0.86 -11.15
N GLN A 193 16.43 -0.42 -10.84
CA GLN A 193 15.44 0.04 -11.81
C GLN A 193 15.43 1.57 -11.98
N GLY A 194 16.41 2.29 -11.43
CA GLY A 194 16.46 3.75 -11.52
C GLY A 194 15.40 4.44 -10.65
N LEU A 195 14.95 3.78 -9.59
CA LEU A 195 13.97 4.29 -8.64
C LEU A 195 14.58 4.44 -7.24
N ILE A 196 14.01 5.34 -6.45
CA ILE A 196 14.28 5.48 -5.02
C ILE A 196 13.01 5.07 -4.27
N LEU A 197 13.08 4.00 -3.48
CA LEU A 197 12.04 3.68 -2.51
C LEU A 197 12.21 4.58 -1.28
N VAL A 198 11.30 5.54 -1.14
CA VAL A 198 11.39 6.65 -0.18
C VAL A 198 10.89 6.22 1.18
N ASP A 199 9.72 5.60 1.20
CA ASP A 199 9.05 5.04 2.36
C ASP A 199 7.97 4.05 1.92
N THR A 200 7.54 3.20 2.84
CA THR A 200 6.47 2.23 2.62
C THR A 200 5.76 1.89 3.91
N LYS A 201 4.48 1.55 3.81
CA LYS A 201 3.70 0.94 4.89
C LYS A 201 3.75 -0.59 4.78
N TYR A 202 3.80 -1.26 5.92
CA TYR A 202 3.57 -2.69 6.05
C TYR A 202 2.46 -2.96 7.06
N GLU A 203 1.73 -4.05 6.83
CA GLU A 203 0.83 -4.63 7.80
C GLU A 203 1.27 -6.05 8.13
N PHE A 204 1.19 -6.40 9.40
CA PHE A 204 1.53 -7.73 9.90
C PHE A 204 0.35 -8.29 10.68
N GLY A 205 0.24 -9.60 10.69
CA GLY A 205 -0.69 -10.32 11.55
C GLY A 205 -0.02 -11.54 12.15
N THR A 206 -0.74 -12.25 13.02
CA THR A 206 -0.32 -13.55 13.53
C THR A 206 -1.17 -14.67 12.98
N ASP A 207 -0.53 -15.82 12.72
CA ASP A 207 -1.26 -17.06 12.49
C ASP A 207 -1.71 -17.71 13.81
N GLU A 208 -2.37 -18.86 13.71
CA GLU A 208 -2.86 -19.64 14.86
C GLU A 208 -1.77 -20.08 15.86
N ASN A 209 -0.50 -20.06 15.46
CA ASN A 209 0.65 -20.39 16.31
C ASN A 209 1.32 -19.14 16.90
N GLY A 210 0.79 -17.95 16.62
CA GLY A 210 1.39 -16.67 17.03
C GLY A 210 2.58 -16.24 16.16
N THR A 211 2.83 -16.89 15.03
CA THR A 211 3.91 -16.51 14.11
C THR A 211 3.58 -15.19 13.45
N ILE A 212 4.51 -14.23 13.44
CA ILE A 212 4.32 -12.96 12.71
C ILE A 212 4.44 -13.20 11.21
N ILE A 213 3.37 -12.87 10.49
CA ILE A 213 3.22 -13.04 9.04
C ILE A 213 2.99 -11.66 8.41
N LEU A 214 3.69 -11.38 7.32
CA LEU A 214 3.46 -10.20 6.49
C LEU A 214 2.12 -10.32 5.74
N ALA A 215 1.29 -9.29 5.84
CA ALA A 215 -0.06 -9.25 5.28
C ALA A 215 -0.21 -8.13 4.24
N ASP A 216 -1.46 -7.90 3.83
CA ASP A 216 -1.87 -6.83 2.94
C ASP A 216 -1.10 -6.82 1.58
N GLU A 217 -0.58 -5.67 1.18
CA GLU A 217 0.22 -5.43 -0.02
C GLU A 217 1.53 -4.76 0.41
N ILE A 218 2.59 -4.98 -0.37
CA ILE A 218 3.90 -4.40 -0.07
C ILE A 218 4.53 -3.80 -1.31
N HIS A 219 5.24 -2.68 -1.12
CA HIS A 219 6.05 -2.02 -2.14
C HIS A 219 5.30 -1.68 -3.43
N THR A 220 3.97 -1.66 -3.36
CA THR A 220 3.11 -1.20 -4.43
C THR A 220 3.14 0.32 -4.46
N PRO A 221 2.76 0.94 -5.58
CA PRO A 221 2.76 2.38 -5.63
C PRO A 221 1.60 2.98 -4.79
N ASP A 222 0.67 2.20 -4.24
CA ASP A 222 -0.36 2.68 -3.28
C ASP A 222 0.14 2.58 -1.83
N SER A 223 0.98 1.58 -1.50
CA SER A 223 1.58 1.43 -0.17
C SER A 223 2.87 2.23 0.04
N SER A 224 3.47 2.74 -1.03
CA SER A 224 4.86 3.21 -1.03
C SER A 224 5.08 4.45 -1.89
N ARG A 225 6.04 5.27 -1.50
CA ARG A 225 6.52 6.40 -2.30
C ARG A 225 7.78 6.01 -3.07
N TYR A 226 7.72 6.19 -4.39
CA TYR A 226 8.87 6.03 -5.27
C TYR A 226 9.21 7.36 -5.94
N TRP A 227 10.51 7.67 -5.99
CA TRP A 227 11.03 8.76 -6.81
C TRP A 227 11.83 8.22 -8.00
N MET A 228 11.88 9.00 -9.08
CA MET A 228 12.80 8.77 -10.19
C MET A 228 14.19 9.21 -9.74
N ALA A 229 15.16 8.29 -9.76
CA ALA A 229 16.48 8.53 -9.19
C ALA A 229 17.23 9.67 -9.88
N ASP A 230 17.05 9.81 -11.20
CA ASP A 230 17.65 10.86 -12.04
C ASP A 230 17.15 12.27 -11.68
N SER A 231 15.96 12.39 -11.10
CA SER A 231 15.39 13.68 -10.67
C SER A 231 15.84 14.13 -9.27
N TYR A 232 16.40 13.23 -8.45
CA TYR A 232 16.58 13.47 -7.02
C TYR A 232 17.53 14.62 -6.71
N GLU A 233 18.74 14.61 -7.27
CA GLU A 233 19.80 15.57 -6.94
C GLU A 233 19.42 17.02 -7.31
N GLU A 234 18.78 17.20 -8.46
CA GLU A 234 18.30 18.51 -8.89
C GLU A 234 17.16 19.00 -8.00
N SER A 235 16.15 18.15 -7.74
CA SER A 235 15.04 18.51 -6.88
C SER A 235 15.48 18.83 -5.45
N PHE A 236 16.37 18.02 -4.87
CA PHE A 236 16.88 18.24 -3.52
C PHE A 236 17.63 19.58 -3.39
N ARG A 237 18.49 19.90 -4.37
CA ARG A 237 19.22 21.18 -4.41
C ARG A 237 18.30 22.37 -4.55
N ASN A 238 17.23 22.24 -5.34
CA ASN A 238 16.26 23.29 -5.59
C ASN A 238 15.18 23.39 -4.49
N GLY A 239 15.16 22.46 -3.53
CA GLY A 239 14.11 22.38 -2.51
C GLY A 239 12.73 22.00 -3.07
N THR A 240 12.69 21.32 -4.22
CA THR A 240 11.46 20.82 -4.84
C THR A 240 11.30 19.32 -4.61
N ARG A 241 10.09 18.80 -4.85
CA ARG A 241 9.81 17.37 -4.77
C ARG A 241 10.45 16.65 -5.97
N PRO A 242 11.21 15.56 -5.76
CA PRO A 242 11.65 14.68 -6.85
C PRO A 242 10.46 14.15 -7.65
N ALA A 243 10.69 13.86 -8.93
CA ALA A 243 9.67 13.25 -9.77
C ALA A 243 9.25 11.90 -9.16
N SER A 244 7.96 11.60 -9.13
CA SER A 244 7.39 10.34 -8.63
C SER A 244 6.41 9.78 -9.64
N PHE A 245 5.95 8.55 -9.43
CA PHE A 245 4.67 8.12 -10.01
C PHE A 245 3.57 9.00 -9.42
N ASP A 246 3.22 10.06 -10.14
CA ASP A 246 2.22 11.00 -9.67
C ASP A 246 0.83 10.40 -9.88
N LYS A 247 0.22 9.95 -8.79
CA LYS A 247 -1.16 9.45 -8.78
C LYS A 247 -2.13 10.46 -8.20
N ASP A 248 -1.60 11.58 -7.72
CA ASP A 248 -2.40 12.63 -7.11
C ASP A 248 -3.06 13.49 -8.19
N PHE A 249 -2.89 13.23 -9.50
CA PHE A 249 -3.59 13.96 -10.57
C PHE A 249 -5.10 14.03 -10.36
N VAL A 250 -5.73 12.89 -10.04
CA VAL A 250 -7.18 12.85 -9.77
C VAL A 250 -7.50 13.61 -8.48
N ARG A 251 -6.67 13.44 -7.45
CA ARG A 251 -6.85 14.10 -6.15
C ARG A 251 -6.75 15.62 -6.28
N ALA A 252 -5.73 16.12 -6.96
CA ALA A 252 -5.48 17.53 -7.22
C ALA A 252 -6.60 18.12 -8.09
N TRP A 253 -6.99 17.42 -9.17
CA TRP A 253 -8.09 17.85 -10.03
C TRP A 253 -9.40 18.04 -9.26
N VAL A 254 -9.71 17.13 -8.33
CA VAL A 254 -10.89 17.24 -7.46
C VAL A 254 -10.76 18.41 -6.48
N ALA A 255 -9.63 18.53 -5.77
CA ALA A 255 -9.39 19.58 -4.77
C ALA A 255 -9.43 21.00 -5.35
N GLU A 256 -9.10 21.16 -6.63
CA GLU A 256 -9.21 22.45 -7.34
C GLU A 256 -10.66 22.86 -7.66
N ARG A 257 -11.63 21.94 -7.59
CA ARG A 257 -12.99 22.13 -8.11
C ARG A 257 -14.08 22.09 -7.06
N CYS A 258 -13.87 21.40 -5.95
CA CYS A 258 -14.82 21.37 -4.84
C CYS A 258 -14.13 21.09 -3.50
N ASP A 259 -14.87 21.25 -2.40
CA ASP A 259 -14.48 20.69 -1.10
C ASP A 259 -14.94 19.22 -1.07
N PRO A 260 -14.04 18.24 -1.32
CA PRO A 260 -14.44 16.84 -1.49
C PRO A 260 -14.94 16.20 -0.19
N TYR A 261 -14.86 16.88 0.95
CA TYR A 261 -15.41 16.40 2.21
C TYR A 261 -16.89 16.79 2.39
N LYS A 262 -17.36 17.82 1.67
CA LYS A 262 -18.70 18.39 1.85
C LYS A 262 -19.53 18.37 0.58
N ASP A 263 -18.88 18.58 -0.56
CA ASP A 263 -19.53 18.74 -1.85
C ASP A 263 -19.62 17.40 -2.60
N GLU A 264 -20.47 17.39 -3.63
CA GLU A 264 -20.47 16.34 -4.64
C GLU A 264 -19.21 16.46 -5.51
N VAL A 265 -18.56 15.32 -5.78
CA VAL A 265 -17.36 15.31 -6.63
C VAL A 265 -17.81 15.32 -8.09
N PRO A 266 -17.40 16.31 -8.90
CA PRO A 266 -17.74 16.34 -10.32
C PRO A 266 -17.26 15.07 -11.03
N GLU A 267 -17.95 14.68 -12.10
CA GLU A 267 -17.54 13.54 -12.93
C GLU A 267 -16.10 13.73 -13.42
N ILE A 268 -15.24 12.76 -13.09
CA ILE A 268 -13.82 12.81 -13.43
C ILE A 268 -13.66 12.52 -14.93
N PRO A 269 -13.00 13.40 -15.70
CA PRO A 269 -12.83 13.23 -17.13
C PRO A 269 -12.16 11.91 -17.49
N GLN A 270 -12.67 11.25 -18.55
CA GLN A 270 -12.16 9.97 -18.99
C GLN A 270 -10.67 10.01 -19.35
N ASP A 271 -10.19 11.12 -19.91
CA ASP A 271 -8.78 11.32 -20.27
C ASP A 271 -7.87 11.25 -19.03
N LEU A 272 -8.35 11.82 -17.91
CA LEU A 272 -7.64 11.81 -16.64
C LEU A 272 -7.63 10.42 -16.00
N VAL A 273 -8.72 9.66 -16.14
CA VAL A 273 -8.79 8.25 -15.74
C VAL A 273 -7.79 7.40 -16.52
N LEU A 274 -7.75 7.57 -17.85
CA LEU A 274 -6.84 6.83 -18.73
C LEU A 274 -5.38 7.22 -18.51
N GLN A 275 -5.09 8.50 -18.26
CA GLN A 275 -3.75 8.96 -17.88
C GLN A 275 -3.31 8.32 -16.56
N THR A 276 -4.21 8.27 -15.58
CA THR A 276 -3.92 7.64 -14.29
C THR A 276 -3.67 6.14 -14.43
N SER A 277 -4.44 5.44 -15.28
CA SER A 277 -4.20 4.03 -15.62
C SER A 277 -2.81 3.81 -16.20
N LYS A 278 -2.35 4.69 -17.12
CA LYS A 278 -0.99 4.66 -17.65
C LYS A 278 0.08 4.84 -16.57
N VAL A 279 -0.14 5.71 -15.58
CA VAL A 279 0.79 5.88 -14.46
C VAL A 279 0.90 4.61 -13.61
N TYR A 280 -0.21 3.92 -13.36
CA TYR A 280 -0.17 2.64 -12.65
C TYR A 280 0.60 1.58 -13.44
N ILE A 281 0.37 1.49 -14.74
CA ILE A 281 1.08 0.56 -15.63
C ILE A 281 2.58 0.89 -15.65
N ASP A 282 2.96 2.14 -15.89
CA ASP A 282 4.37 2.59 -15.86
C ASP A 282 5.02 2.30 -14.51
N ALA A 283 4.29 2.51 -13.40
CA ALA A 283 4.78 2.16 -12.08
C ALA A 283 5.06 0.65 -11.95
N TYR A 284 4.15 -0.23 -12.38
CA TYR A 284 4.42 -1.66 -12.40
C TYR A 284 5.67 -2.00 -13.23
N GLU A 285 5.76 -1.47 -14.45
CA GLU A 285 6.83 -1.80 -15.37
C GLU A 285 8.19 -1.34 -14.86
N ARG A 286 8.27 -0.12 -14.31
CA ARG A 286 9.51 0.40 -13.73
C ARG A 286 9.86 -0.25 -12.40
N ILE A 287 8.88 -0.56 -11.54
CA ILE A 287 9.15 -1.21 -10.24
C ILE A 287 9.65 -2.64 -10.43
N THR A 288 9.00 -3.40 -11.33
CA THR A 288 9.27 -4.83 -11.51
C THR A 288 10.31 -5.11 -12.60
N GLY A 289 10.53 -4.17 -13.53
CA GLY A 289 11.30 -4.40 -14.74
C GLY A 289 10.61 -5.34 -15.75
N GLN A 290 9.31 -5.60 -15.60
CA GLN A 290 8.52 -6.50 -16.43
C GLN A 290 7.48 -5.73 -17.22
N SER A 291 7.19 -6.12 -18.47
CA SER A 291 6.08 -5.51 -19.23
C SER A 291 4.73 -5.91 -18.65
N PHE A 292 3.82 -4.95 -18.50
CA PHE A 292 2.47 -5.23 -18.02
C PHE A 292 1.64 -5.84 -19.15
N VAL A 293 1.06 -7.01 -18.90
CA VAL A 293 0.14 -7.67 -19.83
C VAL A 293 -1.25 -7.71 -19.18
N PRO A 294 -2.20 -6.88 -19.63
CA PRO A 294 -3.56 -6.92 -19.11
C PRO A 294 -4.24 -8.24 -19.48
N ASP A 295 -4.91 -8.87 -18.51
CA ASP A 295 -5.80 -10.00 -18.80
C ASP A 295 -7.19 -9.48 -19.19
N ASP A 296 -7.43 -9.41 -20.49
CA ASP A 296 -8.72 -9.00 -21.05
C ASP A 296 -9.65 -10.18 -21.37
N SER A 297 -9.33 -11.39 -20.88
CA SER A 297 -10.16 -12.57 -21.11
C SER A 297 -11.54 -12.45 -20.45
N GLY A 298 -12.50 -13.24 -20.96
CA GLY A 298 -13.88 -13.25 -20.47
C GLY A 298 -14.70 -12.04 -20.92
N GLU A 299 -16.01 -12.10 -20.68
CA GLU A 299 -16.94 -11.04 -21.08
C GLU A 299 -16.65 -9.72 -20.35
N THR A 300 -16.54 -9.78 -19.03
CA THR A 300 -16.19 -8.66 -18.13
C THR A 300 -15.09 -9.08 -17.16
N PRO A 301 -14.38 -8.12 -16.52
CA PRO A 301 -13.45 -8.43 -15.44
C PRO A 301 -14.11 -9.24 -14.30
N LEU A 302 -15.35 -8.91 -13.93
CA LEU A 302 -16.09 -9.67 -12.91
C LEU A 302 -16.36 -11.10 -13.35
N ALA A 303 -16.80 -11.32 -14.59
CA ALA A 303 -17.04 -12.66 -15.12
C ALA A 303 -15.76 -13.50 -15.14
N ARG A 304 -14.62 -12.89 -15.48
CA ARG A 304 -13.29 -13.52 -15.44
C ARG A 304 -12.90 -13.93 -14.02
N VAL A 305 -12.95 -12.99 -13.07
CA VAL A 305 -12.64 -13.23 -11.65
C VAL A 305 -13.53 -14.33 -11.09
N ARG A 306 -14.84 -14.24 -11.31
CA ARG A 306 -15.83 -15.22 -10.85
C ARG A 306 -15.54 -16.63 -11.39
N ARG A 307 -15.28 -16.76 -12.69
CA ARG A 307 -14.91 -18.03 -13.33
C ARG A 307 -13.65 -18.63 -12.70
N ASN A 308 -12.63 -17.80 -12.47
CA ASN A 308 -11.37 -18.23 -11.87
C ASN A 308 -11.52 -18.63 -10.39
N LEU A 309 -12.63 -18.26 -9.74
CA LEU A 309 -12.95 -18.59 -8.35
C LEU A 309 -13.97 -19.72 -8.18
N GLU A 310 -14.44 -20.35 -9.26
CA GLU A 310 -15.49 -21.39 -9.21
C GLU A 310 -15.18 -22.54 -8.25
N ARG A 311 -13.92 -22.95 -8.15
CA ARG A 311 -13.49 -24.04 -7.23
C ARG A 311 -13.61 -23.69 -5.74
N PHE A 312 -13.85 -22.42 -5.40
CA PHE A 312 -14.05 -21.96 -4.03
C PHE A 312 -15.54 -21.81 -3.68
N PHE A 313 -16.45 -22.10 -4.63
CA PHE A 313 -17.87 -22.03 -4.37
C PHE A 313 -18.28 -23.21 -3.46
N PRO A 314 -19.13 -22.97 -2.44
CA PRO A 314 -19.60 -24.03 -1.56
C PRO A 314 -20.29 -25.14 -2.36
N GLY A 315 -19.88 -26.39 -2.14
CA GLY A 315 -20.53 -27.57 -2.72
C GLY A 315 -20.11 -27.94 -4.15
N VAL A 316 -19.04 -27.33 -4.66
CA VAL A 316 -18.31 -27.78 -5.88
C VAL A 316 -17.24 -28.80 -5.51
#